data_AF-A0A9D6MQZ6-F1
#
_entry.id   AF-A0A9D6MQZ6-F1
#
_cell.length_a   1.000
_cell.length_b   1.000
_cell.length_c   1.000
_cell.angle_alpha   90.00
_cell.angle_beta   90.00
_cell.angle_gamma   90.00
#
_symmetry.space_group_name_H-M   'P 1'
#
loop_
_entity.id
_entity.type
_entity.pdbx_description
1 polymer ?
#
loop_
_entity_poly.entity_id
_entity_poly.type
_entity_poly.pdbx_seq_one_letter_code
_entity_poly.pdbx_strand_id
1 'polypeptide(L)'
;KNGYAWVTVSGPYAYYEIARSRSGEVACRQLGGPEYKGHPVTDRYVAYRCYPMEMRGICHSHLVRDYQKIADRSEDVKEIGETLLGLEYEIFSAWHLFKDGKMDRPDLQVRLNEISKPYEAALLMGAAVDDSKVAGMCSNIYIHWPAIWNFGWVEGMEPTNNEGERGARLLVTWRKKCFGTQSASGSLFVGQMATVIETCRRQCRSAFGFVADALTAYMSGGTPPSLIVANST
;
A
#
# COMPACT_ATOMS: atom_id res chain seq x y z
N LYS A 1 -5.63 -21.20 13.34
CA LYS A 1 -5.73 -19.88 12.66
C LYS A 1 -5.55 -20.09 11.16
N ASN A 2 -6.48 -19.61 10.32
CA ASN A 2 -6.56 -19.86 8.87
C ASN A 2 -5.60 -18.98 8.03
N GLY A 3 -4.48 -18.54 8.63
CA GLY A 3 -3.47 -17.67 8.02
C GLY A 3 -3.91 -16.22 7.75
N TYR A 4 -2.94 -15.36 7.45
CA TYR A 4 -3.09 -13.98 7.00
C TYR A 4 -2.93 -13.94 5.48
N ALA A 5 -3.74 -13.12 4.81
CA ALA A 5 -3.62 -12.89 3.37
C ALA A 5 -2.68 -11.72 3.14
N TRP A 6 -1.65 -11.97 2.36
CA TRP A 6 -0.67 -10.99 1.93
C TRP A 6 -0.83 -10.76 0.44
N VAL A 7 -0.86 -9.51 0.04
CA VAL A 7 -0.98 -9.12 -1.37
C VAL A 7 0.02 -8.02 -1.68
N THR A 8 0.72 -8.19 -2.79
CA THR A 8 1.57 -7.16 -3.39
C THR A 8 1.11 -6.96 -4.82
N VAL A 9 1.00 -5.71 -5.23
CA VAL A 9 0.56 -5.32 -6.56
C VAL A 9 1.59 -4.38 -7.17
N SER A 10 1.97 -4.63 -8.42
CA SER A 10 2.85 -3.75 -9.18
C SER A 10 2.52 -3.82 -10.66
N GLY A 11 2.00 -2.72 -11.21
CA GLY A 11 1.61 -2.61 -12.62
C GLY A 11 0.70 -3.78 -13.07
N PRO A 12 1.12 -4.58 -14.07
CA PRO A 12 0.33 -5.69 -14.59
C PRO A 12 0.39 -6.95 -13.71
N TYR A 13 1.08 -6.92 -12.57
CA TYR A 13 1.35 -8.08 -11.74
C TYR A 13 0.70 -7.95 -10.36
N ALA A 14 0.26 -9.09 -9.83
CA ALA A 14 -0.14 -9.22 -8.44
C ALA A 14 0.33 -10.55 -7.87
N TYR A 15 0.86 -10.52 -6.66
CA TYR A 15 1.34 -11.71 -5.95
C TYR A 15 0.60 -11.87 -4.62
N TYR A 16 0.15 -13.08 -4.35
CA TYR A 16 -0.63 -13.43 -3.17
C TYR A 16 0.03 -14.55 -2.38
N GLU A 17 0.04 -14.40 -1.07
CA GLU A 17 0.49 -15.43 -0.14
C GLU A 17 -0.49 -15.57 1.03
N ILE A 18 -0.79 -16.82 1.42
CA ILE A 18 -1.48 -17.12 2.67
C ILE A 18 -0.46 -17.64 3.67
N ALA A 19 0.03 -16.74 4.54
CA ALA A 19 1.05 -17.05 5.52
C ALA A 19 0.45 -17.26 6.92
N ARG A 20 1.08 -18.09 7.76
CA ARG A 20 0.66 -18.23 9.17
C ARG A 20 1.07 -17.04 10.05
N SER A 21 1.98 -16.21 9.55
CA SER A 21 2.50 -15.04 10.24
C SER A 21 2.00 -13.73 9.62
N ARG A 22 1.88 -12.71 10.47
CA ARG A 22 1.68 -11.30 10.10
C ARG A 22 2.97 -10.47 10.30
N SER A 23 4.11 -11.14 10.49
CA SER A 23 5.40 -10.50 10.79
C SER A 23 5.95 -9.71 9.61
N GLY A 24 6.87 -8.79 9.91
CA GLY A 24 7.61 -8.05 8.89
C GLY A 24 8.36 -8.96 7.93
N GLU A 25 8.90 -10.08 8.41
CA GLU A 25 9.59 -11.08 7.58
C GLU A 25 8.77 -11.50 6.33
N VAL A 26 7.45 -11.70 6.49
CA VAL A 26 6.60 -12.05 5.35
C VAL A 26 6.46 -10.88 4.39
N ALA A 27 6.19 -9.67 4.91
CA ALA A 27 6.08 -8.46 4.10
C ALA A 27 7.36 -8.18 3.30
N CYS A 28 8.51 -8.26 3.99
CA CYS A 28 9.82 -8.03 3.40
C CYS A 28 10.11 -9.06 2.32
N ARG A 29 9.95 -10.36 2.61
CA ARG A 29 10.18 -11.40 1.60
C ARG A 29 9.27 -11.23 0.38
N GLN A 30 8.01 -10.88 0.60
CA GLN A 30 7.04 -10.72 -0.49
C GLN A 30 7.43 -9.61 -1.48
N LEU A 31 8.00 -8.53 -0.96
CA LEU A 31 8.39 -7.35 -1.74
C LEU A 31 9.83 -7.45 -2.28
N GLY A 32 10.53 -8.58 -2.12
CA GLY A 32 11.91 -8.76 -2.62
C GLY A 32 13.00 -8.47 -1.58
N GLY A 33 12.63 -8.29 -0.31
CA GLY A 33 13.56 -8.16 0.81
C GLY A 33 14.41 -6.89 0.74
N PRO A 34 15.58 -6.88 1.41
CA PRO A 34 16.51 -5.75 1.39
C PRO A 34 17.06 -5.39 0.00
N GLU A 35 16.96 -6.30 -0.97
CA GLU A 35 17.43 -6.08 -2.34
C GLU A 35 16.39 -5.38 -3.24
N TYR A 36 15.17 -5.19 -2.73
CA TYR A 36 14.13 -4.45 -3.45
C TYR A 36 14.59 -3.00 -3.69
N LYS A 37 14.42 -2.51 -4.92
CA LYS A 37 14.83 -1.16 -5.33
C LYS A 37 13.67 -0.26 -5.73
N GLY A 38 12.44 -0.77 -5.67
CA GLY A 38 11.24 0.01 -5.99
C GLY A 38 10.76 0.83 -4.79
N HIS A 39 9.58 1.44 -4.90
CA HIS A 39 9.06 2.31 -3.85
C HIS A 39 7.70 1.82 -3.34
N PRO A 40 7.64 1.12 -2.19
CA PRO A 40 6.38 0.55 -1.72
C PRO A 40 5.52 1.63 -1.05
N VAL A 41 4.26 1.75 -1.47
CA VAL A 41 3.25 2.55 -0.78
C VAL A 41 2.53 1.67 0.23
N THR A 42 2.63 2.01 1.51
CA THR A 42 2.13 1.19 2.61
C THR A 42 1.32 2.04 3.60
N ASP A 43 0.60 1.39 4.50
CA ASP A 43 0.19 2.05 5.73
C ASP A 43 1.40 2.22 6.68
N ARG A 44 1.13 2.60 7.93
CA ARG A 44 2.15 2.72 8.99
C ARG A 44 2.43 1.40 9.71
N TYR A 45 2.06 0.25 9.13
CA TYR A 45 2.24 -1.04 9.78
C TYR A 45 3.72 -1.39 9.95
N VAL A 46 4.08 -1.83 11.17
CA VAL A 46 5.45 -2.17 11.57
C VAL A 46 6.10 -3.26 10.71
N ALA A 47 5.31 -4.07 10.01
CA ALA A 47 5.84 -5.10 9.13
C ALA A 47 6.75 -4.56 8.02
N TYR A 48 6.57 -3.31 7.61
CA TYR A 48 7.36 -2.70 6.53
C TYR A 48 8.62 -1.97 7.00
N ARG A 49 9.05 -2.16 8.27
CA ARG A 49 10.27 -1.52 8.82
C ARG A 49 11.59 -1.99 8.19
N CYS A 50 11.59 -3.07 7.41
CA CYS A 50 12.77 -3.47 6.63
C CYS A 50 13.08 -2.53 5.47
N TYR A 51 12.16 -1.62 5.13
CA TYR A 51 12.38 -0.59 4.10
C TYR A 51 12.65 0.76 4.77
N PRO A 52 13.70 1.49 4.34
CA PRO A 52 13.98 2.85 4.79
C PRO A 52 12.81 3.81 4.51
N MET A 53 12.66 4.87 5.28
CA MET A 53 11.53 5.82 5.09
C MET A 53 11.66 6.60 3.79
N GLU A 54 12.89 6.88 3.37
CA GLU A 54 13.28 7.55 2.12
C GLU A 54 12.85 6.76 0.88
N MET A 55 12.61 5.46 1.03
CA MET A 55 12.18 4.57 -0.05
C MET A 55 10.65 4.42 -0.11
N ARG A 56 9.94 4.66 1.00
CA ARG A 56 8.53 4.31 1.17
C ARG A 56 7.60 5.48 0.86
N GLY A 57 6.38 5.16 0.44
CA GLY A 57 5.23 6.08 0.52
C GLY A 57 4.30 5.68 1.67
N ILE A 58 3.79 6.64 2.43
CA ILE A 58 2.70 6.41 3.38
C ILE A 58 1.35 6.70 2.72
N CYS A 59 0.39 5.80 2.93
CA CYS A 59 -0.97 5.98 2.48
C CYS A 59 -1.67 7.08 3.29
N HIS A 60 -1.85 8.24 2.67
CA HIS A 60 -2.52 9.41 3.24
C HIS A 60 -3.97 9.12 3.65
N SER A 61 -4.67 8.22 2.97
CA SER A 61 -6.03 7.83 3.38
C SER A 61 -6.07 7.14 4.77
N HIS A 62 -4.96 6.56 5.24
CA HIS A 62 -4.85 6.09 6.63
C HIS A 62 -4.57 7.23 7.61
N LEU A 63 -3.77 8.21 7.20
CA LEU A 63 -3.50 9.42 7.99
C LEU A 63 -4.79 10.23 8.21
N VAL A 64 -5.59 10.47 7.16
CA VAL A 64 -6.92 11.09 7.26
C VAL A 64 -7.79 10.41 8.31
N ARG A 65 -7.84 9.07 8.33
CA ARG A 65 -8.63 8.32 9.34
C ARG A 65 -8.06 8.47 10.75
N ASP A 66 -6.75 8.64 10.89
CA ASP A 66 -6.12 8.88 12.18
C ASP A 66 -6.37 10.30 12.68
N TYR A 67 -6.30 11.31 11.80
CA TYR A 67 -6.63 12.70 12.13
C TYR A 67 -8.11 12.89 12.46
N GLN A 68 -9.01 12.19 11.77
CA GLN A 68 -10.43 12.17 12.14
C GLN A 68 -10.62 11.67 13.58
N LYS A 69 -9.88 10.64 14.02
CA LYS A 69 -9.96 10.17 15.41
C LYS A 69 -9.45 11.21 16.41
N ILE A 70 -8.53 12.10 16.01
CA ILE A 70 -8.09 13.22 16.84
C ILE A 70 -9.18 14.28 16.90
N ALA A 71 -9.76 14.66 15.75
CA ALA A 71 -10.84 15.64 15.66
C ALA A 71 -12.08 15.21 16.49
N ASP A 72 -12.42 13.93 16.47
CA ASP A 72 -13.58 13.38 17.19
C ASP A 72 -13.31 13.09 18.68
N ARG A 73 -12.12 13.40 19.20
CA ARG A 73 -11.68 12.94 20.51
C ARG A 73 -12.18 13.78 21.67
N SER A 74 -11.84 15.07 21.68
CA SER A 74 -12.21 16.05 22.69
C SER A 74 -12.00 17.45 22.14
N GLU A 75 -12.68 18.44 22.72
CA GLU A 75 -12.59 19.82 22.24
C GLU A 75 -11.16 20.38 22.30
N ASP A 76 -10.39 20.03 23.34
CA ASP A 76 -9.01 20.52 23.56
C ASP A 76 -8.00 20.12 22.47
N VAL A 77 -8.27 19.06 21.71
CA VAL A 77 -7.38 18.54 20.65
C VAL A 77 -8.03 18.54 19.27
N LYS A 78 -9.29 18.96 19.19
CA LYS A 78 -10.09 18.92 17.97
C LYS A 78 -9.49 19.77 16.87
N GLU A 79 -9.05 20.99 17.20
CA GLU A 79 -8.42 21.91 16.26
C GLU A 79 -7.18 21.32 15.58
N ILE A 80 -6.40 20.50 16.31
CA ILE A 80 -5.23 19.80 15.76
C ILE A 80 -5.67 18.78 14.70
N GLY A 81 -6.71 17.99 15.00
CA GLY A 81 -7.28 17.03 14.07
C GLY A 81 -7.87 17.70 12.83
N GLU A 82 -8.66 18.77 13.01
CA GLU A 82 -9.27 19.54 11.93
C GLU A 82 -8.22 20.23 11.04
N THR A 83 -7.16 20.78 11.64
CA THR A 83 -6.03 21.36 10.90
C THR A 83 -5.34 20.32 10.03
N LEU A 84 -5.00 19.15 10.60
CA LEU A 84 -4.35 18.08 9.85
C LEU A 84 -5.24 17.53 8.73
N LEU A 85 -6.55 17.43 8.97
CA LEU A 85 -7.53 17.07 7.92
C LEU A 85 -7.57 18.10 6.80
N GLY A 86 -7.62 19.40 7.13
CA GLY A 86 -7.57 20.49 6.14
C GLY A 86 -6.34 20.40 5.24
N LEU A 87 -5.17 20.17 5.84
CA LEU A 87 -3.91 20.03 5.10
C LEU A 87 -3.90 18.78 4.21
N GLU A 88 -4.46 17.66 4.65
CA GLU A 88 -4.63 16.47 3.80
C GLU A 88 -5.56 16.75 2.60
N TYR A 89 -6.62 17.54 2.77
CA TYR A 89 -7.46 17.97 1.64
C TYR A 89 -6.68 18.82 0.64
N GLU A 90 -5.81 19.72 1.10
CA GLU A 90 -4.94 20.50 0.23
C GLU A 90 -3.95 19.62 -0.54
N ILE A 91 -3.36 18.61 0.12
CA ILE A 91 -2.48 17.62 -0.50
C ILE A 91 -3.22 16.86 -1.60
N PHE A 92 -4.40 16.33 -1.30
CA PHE A 92 -5.19 15.61 -2.29
C PHE A 92 -5.60 16.54 -3.44
N SER A 93 -6.03 17.77 -3.17
CA SER A 93 -6.39 18.72 -4.22
C SER A 93 -5.22 18.97 -5.19
N ALA A 94 -4.02 19.25 -4.66
CA ALA A 94 -2.82 19.43 -5.46
C ALA A 94 -2.48 18.16 -6.27
N TRP A 95 -2.57 16.98 -5.66
CA TRP A 95 -2.36 15.72 -6.36
C TRP A 95 -3.34 15.50 -7.52
N HIS A 96 -4.64 15.79 -7.33
CA HIS A 96 -5.62 15.65 -8.40
C HIS A 96 -5.38 16.63 -9.55
N LEU A 97 -4.99 17.89 -9.25
CA LEU A 97 -4.59 18.84 -10.29
C LEU A 97 -3.40 18.34 -11.10
N PHE A 98 -2.41 17.74 -10.44
CA PHE A 98 -1.27 17.11 -11.10
C PHE A 98 -1.70 15.92 -11.98
N LYS A 99 -2.54 15.02 -11.47
CA LYS A 99 -3.06 13.86 -12.23
C LYS A 99 -3.92 14.26 -13.43
N ASP A 100 -4.64 15.38 -13.32
CA ASP A 100 -5.46 15.96 -14.39
C ASP A 100 -4.62 16.72 -15.45
N GLY A 101 -3.30 16.85 -15.26
CA GLY A 101 -2.41 17.61 -16.14
C GLY A 101 -2.57 19.13 -16.04
N LYS A 102 -3.21 19.62 -14.97
CA LYS A 102 -3.43 21.06 -14.68
C LYS A 102 -2.32 21.68 -13.83
N MET A 103 -1.40 20.85 -13.35
CA MET A 103 -0.25 21.22 -12.53
C MET A 103 0.89 20.31 -12.93
N ASP A 104 2.09 20.84 -13.13
CA ASP A 104 3.26 20.01 -13.40
C ASP A 104 3.93 19.53 -12.09
N ARG A 105 4.94 18.67 -12.21
CA ARG A 105 5.60 18.11 -11.03
C ARG A 105 6.37 19.17 -10.22
N PRO A 106 7.14 20.10 -10.82
CA PRO A 106 7.74 21.22 -10.09
C PRO A 106 6.72 22.04 -9.28
N ASP A 107 5.58 22.39 -9.87
CA ASP A 107 4.52 23.15 -9.19
C ASP A 107 3.90 22.35 -8.03
N LEU A 108 3.68 21.05 -8.23
CA LEU A 108 3.26 20.14 -7.16
C LEU A 108 4.26 20.15 -6.00
N GLN A 109 5.56 20.05 -6.28
CA GLN A 109 6.60 20.03 -5.26
C GLN A 109 6.67 21.34 -4.47
N VAL A 110 6.52 22.49 -5.14
CA VAL A 110 6.40 23.79 -4.47
C VAL A 110 5.21 23.77 -3.52
N ARG A 111 4.03 23.34 -3.99
CA ARG A 111 2.82 23.29 -3.19
C ARG A 111 2.96 22.35 -1.98
N LEU A 112 3.54 21.17 -2.15
CA LEU A 112 3.79 20.22 -1.06
C LEU A 112 4.77 20.79 -0.03
N ASN A 113 5.83 21.48 -0.46
CA ASN A 113 6.78 22.16 0.45
C ASN A 113 6.13 23.32 1.23
N GLU A 114 5.16 24.01 0.65
CA GLU A 114 4.39 25.04 1.38
C GLU A 114 3.50 24.40 2.45
N ILE A 115 2.83 23.29 2.12
CA ILE A 115 1.96 22.56 3.04
C ILE A 115 2.76 21.87 4.15
N SER A 116 4.00 21.44 3.89
CA SER A 116 4.80 20.68 4.85
C SER A 116 5.08 21.44 6.14
N LYS A 117 5.25 22.77 6.08
CA LYS A 117 5.53 23.60 7.27
C LYS A 117 4.37 23.65 8.27
N PRO A 118 3.13 24.05 7.90
CA PRO A 118 2.01 24.00 8.83
C PRO A 118 1.67 22.56 9.25
N TYR A 119 1.91 21.56 8.39
CA TYR A 119 1.72 20.15 8.73
C TYR A 119 2.66 19.70 9.85
N GLU A 120 3.95 20.01 9.73
CA GLU A 120 4.96 19.73 10.75
C GLU A 120 4.58 20.41 12.08
N ALA A 121 4.23 21.70 12.02
CA ALA A 121 3.81 22.45 13.19
C ALA A 121 2.60 21.80 13.89
N ALA A 122 1.56 21.40 13.15
CA ALA A 122 0.39 20.74 13.71
C ALA A 122 0.72 19.38 14.34
N LEU A 123 1.61 18.58 13.72
CA LEU A 123 2.08 17.34 14.33
C LEU A 123 2.89 17.58 15.61
N LEU A 124 3.76 18.59 15.65
CA LEU A 124 4.56 18.92 16.83
C LEU A 124 3.69 19.46 17.97
N MET A 125 2.69 20.30 17.67
CA MET A 125 1.68 20.73 18.65
C MET A 125 0.91 19.52 19.18
N GLY A 126 0.43 18.65 18.29
CA GLY A 126 -0.23 17.40 18.67
C GLY A 126 0.64 16.47 19.49
N ALA A 127 1.95 16.46 19.28
CA ALA A 127 2.90 15.68 20.07
C ALA A 127 3.13 16.24 21.49
N ALA A 128 2.84 17.53 21.70
CA ALA A 128 3.09 18.25 22.95
C ALA A 128 1.85 18.39 23.87
N VAL A 129 0.68 17.89 23.45
CA VAL A 129 -0.54 17.94 24.28
C VAL A 129 -0.50 16.93 25.43
N ASP A 130 -1.25 17.19 26.49
CA ASP A 130 -1.36 16.30 27.65
C ASP A 130 -2.10 14.98 27.34
N ASP A 131 -2.93 14.94 26.29
CA ASP A 131 -3.58 13.71 25.86
C ASP A 131 -2.57 12.74 25.25
N SER A 132 -2.10 11.80 26.08
CA SER A 132 -1.13 10.77 25.71
C SER A 132 -1.44 10.00 24.42
N LYS A 133 -2.72 9.82 24.04
CA LYS A 133 -3.06 9.11 22.80
C LYS A 133 -2.83 10.00 21.58
N VAL A 134 -3.17 11.29 21.67
CA VAL A 134 -2.90 12.26 20.59
C VAL A 134 -1.40 12.51 20.49
N ALA A 135 -0.74 12.75 21.62
CA ALA A 135 0.70 12.94 21.69
C ALA A 135 1.47 11.76 21.07
N GLY A 136 1.10 10.54 21.46
CA GLY A 136 1.69 9.32 20.92
C GLY A 136 1.39 9.12 19.43
N MET A 137 0.18 9.44 18.97
CA MET A 137 -0.20 9.32 17.55
C MET A 137 0.59 10.30 16.68
N CYS A 138 0.64 11.58 17.05
CA CYS A 138 1.36 12.60 16.29
C CYS A 138 2.87 12.33 16.26
N SER A 139 3.46 11.99 17.41
CA SER A 139 4.87 11.56 17.49
C SER A 139 5.14 10.35 16.60
N ASN A 140 4.26 9.35 16.62
CA ASN A 140 4.43 8.15 15.82
C ASN A 140 4.28 8.41 14.32
N ILE A 141 3.40 9.32 13.91
CA ILE A 141 3.28 9.75 12.51
C ILE A 141 4.53 10.52 12.09
N TYR A 142 5.05 11.42 12.92
CA TYR A 142 6.22 12.24 12.61
C TYR A 142 7.49 11.41 12.34
N ILE A 143 7.64 10.23 12.94
CA ILE A 143 8.72 9.27 12.60
C ILE A 143 8.74 8.91 11.10
N HIS A 144 7.60 8.98 10.42
CA HIS A 144 7.46 8.66 9.01
C HIS A 144 7.61 9.87 8.08
N TRP A 145 8.10 11.01 8.58
CA TRP A 145 8.12 12.29 7.85
C TRP A 145 8.60 12.19 6.40
N PRO A 146 9.74 11.58 6.05
CA PRO A 146 10.16 11.48 4.65
C PRO A 146 9.16 10.69 3.78
N ALA A 147 8.61 9.62 4.34
CA ALA A 147 7.70 8.72 3.63
C ALA A 147 6.31 9.32 3.38
N ILE A 148 5.92 10.36 4.13
CA ILE A 148 4.69 11.13 3.87
C ILE A 148 4.81 11.87 2.54
N TRP A 149 5.99 12.41 2.22
CA TRP A 149 6.15 13.34 1.11
C TRP A 149 6.60 12.69 -0.20
N ASN A 150 7.22 11.51 -0.15
CA ASN A 150 7.90 10.88 -1.29
C ASN A 150 7.10 10.79 -2.60
N PHE A 151 5.75 10.73 -2.56
CA PHE A 151 4.93 10.69 -3.77
C PHE A 151 5.07 11.93 -4.67
N GLY A 152 5.46 13.08 -4.11
CA GLY A 152 5.77 14.30 -4.86
C GLY A 152 7.06 14.21 -5.68
N TRP A 153 8.01 13.37 -5.26
CA TRP A 153 9.36 13.28 -5.85
C TRP A 153 9.62 11.97 -6.59
N VAL A 154 8.92 10.90 -6.25
CA VAL A 154 9.04 9.60 -6.91
C VAL A 154 8.01 9.48 -8.04
N GLU A 155 8.48 9.27 -9.27
CA GLU A 155 7.60 9.04 -10.41
C GLU A 155 6.78 7.75 -10.23
N GLY A 156 5.49 7.82 -10.56
CA GLY A 156 4.57 6.69 -10.47
C GLY A 156 4.11 6.33 -9.05
N MET A 157 4.63 6.99 -8.00
CA MET A 157 4.14 6.79 -6.63
C MET A 157 2.83 7.55 -6.42
N GLU A 158 1.82 6.86 -5.89
CA GLU A 158 0.54 7.45 -5.49
C GLU A 158 0.54 7.75 -3.98
N PRO A 159 -0.13 8.81 -3.50
CA PRO A 159 -0.28 9.11 -2.07
C PRO A 159 -1.23 8.14 -1.36
N THR A 160 -1.81 7.16 -2.06
CA THR A 160 -2.76 6.18 -1.52
C THR A 160 -2.37 4.76 -1.90
N ASN A 161 -2.66 3.80 -1.02
CA ASN A 161 -2.50 2.37 -1.29
C ASN A 161 -3.76 1.75 -1.94
N ASN A 162 -4.41 2.47 -2.84
CA ASN A 162 -5.65 2.02 -3.47
C ASN A 162 -5.45 0.72 -4.27
N GLU A 163 -4.30 0.56 -4.92
CA GLU A 163 -3.97 -0.66 -5.67
C GLU A 163 -3.85 -1.89 -4.77
N GLY A 164 -3.16 -1.78 -3.63
CA GLY A 164 -3.06 -2.87 -2.66
C GLY A 164 -4.41 -3.20 -2.01
N GLU A 165 -5.18 -2.17 -1.63
CA GLU A 165 -6.53 -2.34 -1.06
C GLU A 165 -7.50 -3.01 -2.05
N ARG A 166 -7.44 -2.62 -3.34
CA ARG A 166 -8.20 -3.28 -4.42
C ARG A 166 -7.74 -4.71 -4.64
N GLY A 167 -6.42 -4.95 -4.68
CA GLY A 167 -5.83 -6.27 -4.85
C GLY A 167 -6.26 -7.26 -3.77
N ALA A 168 -6.41 -6.81 -2.52
CA ALA A 168 -6.84 -7.67 -1.42
C ALA A 168 -8.26 -8.25 -1.61
N ARG A 169 -9.13 -7.60 -2.39
CA ARG A 169 -10.56 -7.94 -2.50
C ARG A 169 -10.81 -9.36 -2.98
N LEU A 170 -9.97 -9.88 -3.88
CA LEU A 170 -10.10 -11.23 -4.42
C LEU A 170 -10.04 -12.27 -3.28
N LEU A 171 -8.96 -12.25 -2.49
CA LEU A 171 -8.79 -13.18 -1.38
C LEU A 171 -9.76 -12.91 -0.23
N VAL A 172 -10.07 -11.65 0.08
CA VAL A 172 -11.03 -11.29 1.14
C VAL A 172 -12.41 -11.84 0.81
N THR A 173 -12.88 -11.65 -0.43
CA THR A 173 -14.19 -12.16 -0.88
C THR A 173 -14.21 -13.68 -0.91
N TRP A 174 -13.15 -14.30 -1.41
CA TRP A 174 -13.02 -15.76 -1.42
C TRP A 174 -13.06 -16.34 0.00
N ARG A 175 -12.29 -15.78 0.95
CA ARG A 175 -12.29 -16.21 2.35
C ARG A 175 -13.67 -16.10 3.00
N LYS A 176 -14.41 -15.04 2.70
CA LYS A 176 -15.77 -14.84 3.22
C LYS A 176 -16.74 -15.93 2.73
N LYS A 177 -16.56 -16.43 1.50
CA LYS A 177 -17.42 -17.47 0.90
C LYS A 177 -16.97 -18.90 1.21
N CYS A 178 -15.67 -19.13 1.30
CA CYS A 178 -15.06 -20.46 1.37
C CYS A 178 -14.38 -20.77 2.70
N PHE A 179 -14.47 -19.88 3.70
CA PHE A 179 -13.95 -20.04 5.07
C PHE A 179 -12.41 -20.18 5.21
N GLY A 180 -11.66 -19.98 4.12
CA GLY A 180 -10.20 -20.02 4.13
C GLY A 180 -9.64 -21.42 3.89
N THR A 181 -8.36 -21.62 4.24
CA THR A 181 -7.63 -22.88 4.05
C THR A 181 -7.32 -23.55 5.39
N GLN A 182 -7.26 -24.89 5.40
CA GLN A 182 -6.94 -25.68 6.60
C GLN A 182 -5.58 -26.41 6.51
N SER A 183 -4.97 -26.46 5.32
CA SER A 183 -3.67 -27.11 5.09
C SER A 183 -2.66 -26.15 4.46
N ALA A 184 -1.37 -26.49 4.58
CA ALA A 184 -0.29 -25.75 3.91
C ALA A 184 -0.41 -25.84 2.39
N SER A 185 -0.69 -27.03 1.84
CA SER A 185 -0.93 -27.24 0.41
C SER A 185 -2.10 -26.43 -0.12
N GLY A 186 -3.21 -26.37 0.62
CA GLY A 186 -4.37 -25.54 0.24
C GLY A 186 -4.05 -24.05 0.26
N SER A 187 -3.27 -23.60 1.25
CA SER A 187 -2.82 -22.20 1.34
C SER A 187 -1.94 -21.80 0.17
N LEU A 188 -1.01 -22.68 -0.22
CA LEU A 188 -0.16 -22.51 -1.39
C LEU A 188 -1.00 -22.46 -2.68
N PHE A 189 -1.88 -23.43 -2.88
CA PHE A 189 -2.74 -23.49 -4.06
C PHE A 189 -3.59 -22.22 -4.22
N VAL A 190 -4.26 -21.78 -3.15
CA VAL A 190 -5.10 -20.57 -3.20
C VAL A 190 -4.26 -19.32 -3.48
N GLY A 191 -3.08 -19.20 -2.87
CA GLY A 191 -2.16 -18.08 -3.15
C GLY A 191 -1.69 -18.05 -4.61
N GLN A 192 -1.31 -19.20 -5.16
CA GLN A 192 -0.88 -19.33 -6.55
C GLN A 192 -2.03 -19.05 -7.53
N MET A 193 -3.21 -19.60 -7.29
CA MET A 193 -4.38 -19.36 -8.15
C MET A 193 -4.83 -17.90 -8.09
N ALA A 194 -4.83 -17.26 -6.92
CA ALA A 194 -5.13 -15.83 -6.82
C ALA A 194 -4.12 -14.97 -7.58
N THR A 195 -2.83 -15.32 -7.50
CA THR A 195 -1.73 -14.69 -8.26
C THR A 195 -1.97 -14.80 -9.77
N VAL A 196 -2.27 -16.01 -10.27
CA VAL A 196 -2.56 -16.26 -11.69
C VAL A 196 -3.78 -15.47 -12.15
N ILE A 197 -4.88 -15.56 -11.41
CA ILE A 197 -6.16 -14.93 -11.77
C ILE A 197 -6.00 -13.42 -11.86
N GLU A 198 -5.47 -12.79 -10.81
CA GLU A 198 -5.36 -11.32 -10.77
C GLU A 198 -4.32 -10.81 -11.76
N THR A 199 -3.17 -11.49 -11.91
CA THR A 199 -2.15 -11.11 -12.89
C THR A 199 -2.68 -11.23 -14.32
N CYS A 200 -3.36 -12.33 -14.66
CA CYS A 200 -3.99 -12.47 -15.97
C CYS A 200 -5.06 -11.39 -16.21
N ARG A 201 -5.90 -11.10 -15.20
CA ARG A 201 -6.91 -10.04 -15.28
C ARG A 201 -6.27 -8.67 -15.56
N ARG A 202 -5.18 -8.34 -14.88
CA ARG A 202 -4.42 -7.09 -15.07
C ARG A 202 -3.74 -6.99 -16.42
N GLN A 203 -3.33 -8.13 -16.98
CA GLN A 203 -2.73 -8.24 -18.32
C GLN A 203 -3.76 -8.38 -19.44
N CYS A 204 -5.07 -8.32 -19.15
CA CYS A 204 -6.13 -8.60 -20.11
C CYS A 204 -6.00 -9.98 -20.78
N ARG A 205 -5.50 -10.98 -20.05
CA ARG A 205 -5.32 -12.38 -20.48
C ARG A 205 -6.34 -13.31 -19.83
N SER A 206 -6.66 -14.42 -20.50
CA SER A 206 -7.50 -15.47 -19.92
C SER A 206 -6.74 -16.26 -18.86
N ALA A 207 -7.19 -16.18 -17.60
CA ALA A 207 -6.64 -17.00 -16.52
C ALA A 207 -6.87 -18.51 -16.76
N PHE A 208 -8.03 -18.87 -17.31
CA PHE A 208 -8.32 -20.26 -17.66
C PHE A 208 -7.40 -20.77 -18.77
N GLY A 209 -7.22 -19.96 -19.83
CA GLY A 209 -6.30 -20.28 -20.92
C GLY A 209 -4.86 -20.48 -20.41
N PHE A 210 -4.38 -19.55 -19.57
CA PHE A 210 -3.06 -19.67 -18.96
C PHE A 210 -2.87 -20.99 -18.19
N VAL A 211 -3.86 -21.37 -17.37
CA VAL A 211 -3.79 -22.62 -16.59
C VAL A 211 -3.84 -23.84 -17.51
N ALA A 212 -4.70 -23.84 -18.54
CA ALA A 212 -4.80 -24.92 -19.51
C ALA A 212 -3.47 -25.11 -20.25
N ASP A 213 -2.85 -24.01 -20.71
CA ASP A 213 -1.56 -24.03 -21.39
C ASP A 213 -0.44 -24.53 -20.45
N ALA A 214 -0.43 -24.08 -19.19
CA ALA A 214 0.55 -24.53 -18.20
C ALA A 214 0.43 -26.02 -17.87
N LEU A 215 -0.79 -26.54 -17.73
CA LEU A 215 -1.04 -27.96 -17.51
C LEU A 215 -0.65 -28.79 -18.75
N THR A 216 -0.97 -28.31 -19.95
CA THR A 216 -0.61 -28.97 -21.21
C THR A 216 0.91 -29.05 -21.37
N ALA A 217 1.62 -27.95 -21.10
CA ALA A 217 3.08 -27.92 -21.11
C ALA A 217 3.68 -28.89 -20.09
N TYR A 218 3.17 -28.92 -18.86
CA TYR A 218 3.62 -29.85 -17.82
C TYR A 218 3.44 -31.32 -18.24
N MET A 219 2.28 -31.68 -18.78
CA MET A 219 1.99 -33.06 -19.20
C MET A 219 2.80 -33.50 -20.43
N SER A 220 3.18 -32.56 -21.30
CA SER A 220 3.98 -32.82 -22.50
C SER A 220 5.49 -32.70 -22.28
N GLY A 221 5.94 -32.33 -21.07
CA GLY A 221 7.36 -32.07 -20.78
C GLY A 221 7.89 -30.78 -21.43
N GLY A 222 7.00 -29.88 -21.87
CA GLY A 222 7.33 -28.60 -22.48
C GLY A 222 7.63 -27.49 -21.47
N THR A 223 7.89 -26.28 -21.99
CA THR A 223 8.09 -25.08 -21.16
C THR A 223 6.73 -24.44 -20.83
N PRO A 224 6.40 -24.22 -19.54
CA PRO A 224 5.14 -23.57 -19.17
C PRO A 224 5.11 -22.10 -19.60
N PRO A 225 3.91 -21.53 -19.87
CA PRO A 225 3.78 -20.12 -20.18
C PRO A 225 4.19 -19.26 -18.98
N SER A 226 4.75 -18.09 -19.26
CA SER A 226 5.13 -17.11 -18.24
C SER A 226 3.98 -16.16 -17.88
N LEU A 227 3.82 -15.89 -16.59
CA LEU A 227 3.02 -14.75 -16.12
C LEU A 227 3.78 -13.43 -16.30
N ILE A 228 5.12 -13.46 -16.32
CA ILE A 228 5.95 -12.29 -16.57
C ILE A 228 5.97 -12.07 -18.08
N VAL A 229 5.43 -10.94 -18.52
CA VAL A 229 5.47 -10.56 -19.93
C VAL A 229 6.87 -10.00 -20.19
N ALA A 230 7.55 -10.48 -21.24
CA ALA A 230 8.80 -9.85 -21.66
C ALA A 230 8.48 -8.42 -22.07
N ASN A 231 9.17 -7.43 -21.47
CA ASN A 231 8.99 -6.04 -21.85
C ASN A 231 9.27 -5.91 -23.35
N SER A 232 8.26 -5.46 -24.11
CA SER A 232 8.54 -4.83 -25.40
C SER A 232 9.40 -3.62 -25.07
N THR A 233 10.63 -3.63 -25.57
CA THR A 233 11.60 -2.56 -25.40
C THR A 233 11.09 -1.27 -26.05
#